data_AF-A0A2Z2L789-F1
#
_entry.id   AF-A0A2Z2L789-F1
#
_cell.length_a   1.000
_cell.length_b   1.000
_cell.length_c   1.000
_cell.angle_alpha   90.00
_cell.angle_beta   90.00
_cell.angle_gamma   90.00
#
_symmetry.space_group_name_H-M   'P 1'
#
loop_
_entity.id
_entity.type
_entity.pdbx_description
1 polymer ?
#
loop_
_entity_poly.entity_id
_entity_poly.type
_entity_poly.pdbx_seq_one_letter_code
_entity_poly.pdbx_strand_id
1 'polypeptide(L)'
;TLDTLEKTIDQAIAENCNLIVSFHPIIFSGLKKINGNNYVERVVLKAIQNNIAIYATHTALDNVNNGVSAKMCEVLGLQKCKTLIPKKGIIKKLTTYVPIKNAEKLRTKLFEAGAGNIGNYDNCSFNFQGTTTYKGAESSNPTVGEKGE
;
A
#
# COMPACT_ATOMS: atom_id res chain seq x y z
N THR A 1 0.42 -19.85 6.26
CA THR A 1 -0.01 -21.00 5.43
C THR A 1 -0.12 -20.58 3.97
N LEU A 2 -0.14 -21.51 3.01
CA LEU A 2 -0.48 -21.21 1.62
C LEU A 2 -2.01 -21.09 1.48
N ASP A 3 -2.70 -22.20 1.73
CA ASP A 3 -4.17 -22.31 1.71
C ASP A 3 -4.74 -22.44 3.13
N THR A 4 -5.92 -21.88 3.35
CA THR A 4 -6.66 -22.03 4.60
C THR A 4 -7.72 -23.11 4.42
N LEU A 5 -7.37 -24.33 4.83
CA LEU A 5 -8.25 -25.50 4.76
C LEU A 5 -8.77 -25.85 6.16
N GLU A 6 -9.70 -26.80 6.26
CA GLU A 6 -10.26 -27.22 7.56
C GLU A 6 -9.14 -27.68 8.52
N LYS A 7 -8.18 -28.46 7.99
CA LYS A 7 -6.97 -28.88 8.71
C LYS A 7 -6.11 -27.73 9.24
N THR A 8 -6.11 -26.59 8.54
CA THR A 8 -5.34 -25.40 8.95
C THR A 8 -6.02 -24.75 10.16
N ILE A 9 -7.36 -24.76 10.20
CA ILE A 9 -8.09 -24.31 11.39
C ILE A 9 -7.89 -25.29 12.55
N ASP A 10 -7.93 -26.59 12.29
CA ASP A 10 -7.64 -27.61 13.32
C ASP A 10 -6.26 -27.43 13.94
N GLN A 11 -5.24 -27.21 13.11
CA GLN A 11 -3.89 -26.93 13.58
C GLN A 11 -3.86 -25.65 14.43
N ALA A 12 -4.49 -24.57 13.96
CA ALA A 12 -4.54 -23.32 14.71
C ALA A 12 -5.23 -23.49 16.08
N ILE A 13 -6.31 -24.27 16.17
CA ILE A 13 -6.97 -24.61 17.44
C ILE A 13 -6.01 -25.40 18.33
N ALA A 14 -5.37 -26.46 17.80
CA ALA A 14 -4.47 -27.31 18.55
C ALA A 14 -3.24 -26.54 19.08
N GLU A 15 -2.74 -25.57 18.32
CA GLU A 15 -1.60 -24.72 18.67
C GLU A 15 -2.02 -23.43 19.41
N ASN A 16 -3.30 -23.27 19.75
CA ASN A 16 -3.85 -22.08 20.42
C ASN A 16 -3.53 -20.75 19.69
N CYS A 17 -3.53 -20.79 18.36
CA CYS A 17 -3.39 -19.62 17.49
C CYS A 17 -4.74 -19.00 17.19
N ASN A 18 -4.83 -17.67 17.27
CA ASN A 18 -6.04 -16.90 16.94
C ASN A 18 -5.94 -16.10 15.62
N LEU A 19 -4.83 -16.23 14.88
CA LEU A 19 -4.62 -15.57 13.60
C LEU A 19 -3.93 -16.53 12.61
N ILE A 20 -4.52 -16.66 11.43
CA ILE A 20 -3.93 -17.35 10.29
C ILE A 20 -3.60 -16.32 9.21
N VAL A 21 -2.32 -16.20 8.89
CA VAL A 21 -1.85 -15.47 7.71
C VAL A 21 -1.74 -16.47 6.55
N SER A 22 -2.58 -16.30 5.52
CA SER A 22 -2.60 -17.13 4.31
C SER A 22 -2.13 -16.38 3.08
N PHE A 23 -1.62 -17.12 2.10
CA PHE A 23 -1.34 -16.54 0.79
C PHE A 23 -2.63 -16.45 -0.03
N HIS A 24 -3.32 -17.56 -0.23
CA HIS A 24 -4.58 -17.57 -0.98
C HIS A 24 -5.75 -17.10 -0.10
N PRO A 25 -6.59 -16.18 -0.60
CA PRO A 25 -7.80 -15.74 0.09
C PRO A 25 -8.86 -16.83 0.04
N ILE A 26 -9.34 -17.25 1.21
CA ILE A 26 -10.37 -18.30 1.27
C ILE A 26 -11.73 -17.82 0.72
N ILE A 27 -12.05 -16.53 0.93
CA ILE A 27 -13.18 -15.85 0.30
C ILE A 27 -12.67 -15.11 -0.93
N PHE A 28 -12.59 -15.80 -2.07
CA PHE A 28 -12.18 -15.18 -3.34
C PHE A 28 -13.35 -14.50 -4.06
N SER A 29 -14.52 -15.12 -4.02
CA SER A 29 -15.78 -14.54 -4.47
C SER A 29 -16.68 -14.29 -3.26
N GLY A 30 -17.51 -13.24 -3.33
CA GLY A 30 -18.37 -12.86 -2.21
C GLY A 30 -19.30 -14.01 -1.78
N LEU A 31 -19.35 -14.27 -0.47
CA LEU A 31 -20.24 -15.27 0.11
C LEU A 31 -21.67 -14.76 0.10
N LYS A 32 -22.58 -15.49 -0.55
CA LYS A 32 -24.02 -15.18 -0.54
C LYS A 32 -24.78 -15.89 0.59
N LYS A 33 -24.20 -16.96 1.13
CA LYS A 33 -24.76 -17.83 2.17
C LYS A 33 -23.61 -18.41 2.99
N ILE A 34 -23.88 -18.75 4.25
CA ILE A 34 -22.97 -19.47 5.14
C ILE A 34 -23.79 -20.54 5.86
N ASN A 35 -23.92 -21.71 5.25
CA ASN A 35 -24.66 -22.87 5.76
C ASN A 35 -23.80 -24.14 5.85
N GLY A 36 -22.52 -24.08 5.45
CA GLY A 36 -21.58 -25.19 5.58
C GLY A 36 -21.65 -26.21 4.44
N ASN A 37 -22.33 -25.90 3.35
CA ASN A 37 -22.50 -26.83 2.22
C ASN A 37 -21.21 -27.05 1.41
N ASN A 38 -20.25 -26.14 1.47
CA ASN A 38 -18.94 -26.28 0.82
C ASN A 38 -17.80 -26.01 1.80
N TYR A 39 -16.57 -26.34 1.38
CA TYR A 39 -15.41 -26.25 2.26
C TYR A 39 -15.12 -24.81 2.69
N VAL A 40 -15.29 -23.81 1.82
CA VAL A 40 -15.06 -22.39 2.16
C VAL A 40 -15.97 -22.01 3.32
N GLU A 41 -17.27 -22.29 3.20
CA GLU A 41 -18.24 -22.00 4.25
C GLU A 41 -17.95 -22.76 5.54
N ARG A 42 -17.57 -24.04 5.47
CA ARG A 42 -17.21 -24.82 6.67
C ARG A 42 -15.97 -24.26 7.37
N VAL A 43 -14.94 -23.90 6.62
CA VAL A 43 -13.71 -23.31 7.18
C VAL A 43 -14.00 -21.96 7.82
N VAL A 44 -14.79 -21.10 7.14
CA VAL A 44 -15.19 -19.80 7.67
C VAL A 44 -16.03 -19.96 8.94
N LEU A 45 -17.03 -20.84 8.95
CA LEU A 45 -17.83 -21.15 10.13
C LEU A 45 -16.95 -21.62 11.30
N LYS A 46 -16.04 -22.55 11.04
CA LYS A 46 -15.14 -23.11 12.06
C LYS A 46 -14.19 -22.05 12.62
N ALA A 47 -13.64 -21.19 11.77
CA ALA A 47 -12.79 -20.08 12.20
C ALA A 47 -13.56 -19.08 13.08
N ILE A 48 -14.79 -18.72 12.70
CA ILE A 48 -15.67 -17.84 13.49
C ILE A 48 -15.96 -18.45 14.87
N GLN A 49 -16.37 -19.73 14.91
CA GLN A 49 -16.71 -20.43 16.16
C GLN A 49 -15.54 -20.54 17.13
N ASN A 50 -14.31 -20.51 16.63
CA ASN A 50 -13.09 -20.63 17.45
C ASN A 50 -12.35 -19.28 17.61
N ASN A 51 -12.98 -18.16 17.24
CA ASN A 51 -12.37 -16.82 17.32
C ASN A 51 -11.02 -16.69 16.60
N ILE A 52 -10.89 -17.34 15.43
CA ILE A 52 -9.67 -17.30 14.62
C ILE A 52 -9.86 -16.33 13.45
N ALA A 53 -9.01 -15.30 13.40
CA ALA A 53 -8.93 -14.38 12.28
C ALA A 53 -8.16 -15.00 11.11
N ILE A 54 -8.58 -14.72 9.87
CA ILE A 54 -7.89 -15.14 8.65
C ILE A 54 -7.52 -13.87 7.86
N TYR A 55 -6.23 -13.70 7.58
CA TYR A 55 -5.69 -12.59 6.79
C TYR A 55 -4.97 -13.11 5.55
N ALA A 56 -5.39 -12.68 4.36
CA ALA A 56 -4.83 -13.15 3.10
C ALA A 56 -3.99 -12.06 2.40
N THR A 57 -2.75 -12.39 2.05
CA THR A 57 -1.82 -11.44 1.39
C THR A 57 -1.88 -11.48 -0.12
N HIS A 58 -2.10 -12.66 -0.71
CA HIS A 58 -2.23 -12.92 -2.15
C HIS A 58 -1.20 -12.14 -3.00
N THR A 59 -1.68 -11.46 -4.04
CA THR A 59 -0.86 -10.67 -4.98
C THR A 59 -0.10 -9.52 -4.32
N ALA A 60 -0.46 -9.06 -3.12
CA ALA A 60 0.38 -8.07 -2.43
C ALA A 60 1.75 -8.67 -2.10
N LEU A 61 1.80 -9.93 -1.65
CA LEU A 61 3.06 -10.64 -1.39
C LEU A 61 3.81 -11.03 -2.67
N ASP A 62 3.12 -11.22 -3.80
CA ASP A 62 3.79 -11.41 -5.09
C ASP A 62 4.51 -10.14 -5.58
N ASN A 63 4.03 -8.97 -5.17
CA ASN A 63 4.45 -7.67 -5.71
C ASN A 63 5.48 -6.93 -4.84
N VAL A 64 5.99 -7.54 -3.77
CA VAL A 64 7.06 -6.98 -2.94
C VAL A 64 8.43 -7.54 -3.34
N ASN A 65 9.48 -6.74 -3.17
CA ASN A 65 10.84 -7.08 -3.62
C ASN A 65 11.41 -8.36 -2.98
N ASN A 66 10.94 -8.72 -1.80
CA ASN A 66 11.31 -9.91 -1.03
C ASN A 66 10.14 -10.92 -0.92
N GLY A 67 9.26 -10.92 -1.91
CA GLY A 67 8.03 -11.70 -1.94
C GLY A 67 8.19 -13.10 -2.53
N VAL A 68 7.07 -13.68 -2.97
CA VAL A 68 7.00 -15.04 -3.53
C VAL A 68 7.99 -15.23 -4.68
N SER A 69 7.99 -14.34 -5.68
CA SER A 69 8.89 -14.45 -6.84
C SER A 69 10.37 -14.31 -6.45
N ALA A 70 10.69 -13.49 -5.44
CA ALA A 70 12.05 -13.36 -4.95
C ALA A 70 12.53 -14.65 -4.27
N LYS A 71 11.67 -15.29 -3.47
CA LYS A 71 11.98 -16.58 -2.85
C LYS A 71 12.14 -17.70 -3.88
N MET A 72 11.32 -17.71 -4.94
CA MET A 72 11.49 -18.66 -6.05
C MET A 72 12.85 -18.48 -6.74
N CYS A 73 13.28 -17.24 -6.97
CA CYS A 73 14.59 -16.96 -7.54
C CYS A 73 15.72 -17.50 -6.66
N GLU A 74 15.63 -17.30 -5.35
CA GLU A 74 16.60 -17.82 -4.37
C GLU A 74 16.69 -19.36 -4.41
N VAL A 75 15.55 -20.05 -4.34
CA VAL A 75 15.49 -21.52 -4.34
C VAL A 75 16.03 -22.12 -5.65
N LEU A 76 15.80 -21.44 -6.78
CA LEU A 76 16.31 -21.84 -8.09
C LEU A 76 17.78 -21.44 -8.33
N GLY A 77 18.42 -20.72 -7.40
CA GLY A 77 19.79 -20.24 -7.55
C GLY A 77 19.95 -19.16 -8.62
N LEU A 78 18.87 -18.45 -8.97
CA LEU A 78 18.91 -17.37 -9.95
C LEU A 78 19.68 -16.17 -9.38
N GLN A 79 20.46 -15.52 -10.23
CA GLN A 79 21.26 -14.35 -9.87
C GLN A 79 20.80 -13.11 -10.64
N LYS A 80 21.06 -11.93 -10.09
CA LYS A 80 20.77 -10.62 -10.72
C LYS A 80 19.31 -10.47 -11.17
N CYS A 81 18.38 -11.03 -10.39
CA CYS A 81 16.95 -10.99 -10.68
C CYS A 81 16.43 -9.55 -10.67
N LYS A 82 15.46 -9.27 -11.53
CA LYS A 82 14.80 -7.97 -11.67
C LYS A 82 13.29 -8.17 -11.76
N THR A 83 12.53 -7.15 -11.41
CA THR A 83 11.07 -7.16 -11.59
C THR A 83 10.71 -7.41 -13.05
N LEU A 84 9.96 -8.47 -13.30
CA LEU A 84 9.56 -8.88 -14.65
C LEU A 84 8.55 -7.90 -15.27
N ILE A 85 7.55 -7.48 -14.49
CA ILE A 85 6.49 -6.56 -14.91
C ILE A 85 6.45 -5.37 -13.94
N PRO A 86 7.16 -4.26 -14.24
CA PRO A 86 7.16 -3.09 -13.38
C PRO A 86 5.79 -2.38 -13.34
N LYS A 87 5.34 -1.98 -12.15
CA LYS A 87 4.14 -1.14 -12.01
C LYS A 87 4.40 0.25 -12.60
N LYS A 88 3.46 0.72 -13.42
CA LYS A 88 3.49 2.07 -14.00
C LYS A 88 2.82 3.07 -13.06
N GLY A 89 3.23 4.33 -13.12
CA GLY A 89 2.53 5.44 -12.46
C GLY A 89 2.64 5.48 -10.92
N ILE A 90 3.61 4.77 -10.35
CA ILE A 90 3.88 4.73 -8.90
C ILE A 90 4.53 6.02 -8.38
N ILE A 91 5.24 6.75 -9.25
CA ILE A 91 5.84 8.06 -8.93
C ILE A 91 4.91 9.16 -9.45
N LYS A 92 4.66 10.16 -8.62
CA LYS A 92 3.92 11.38 -8.98
C LYS A 92 4.83 12.59 -8.80
N LYS A 93 4.68 13.59 -9.68
CA LYS A 93 5.34 14.88 -9.54
C LYS A 93 4.41 15.84 -8.82
N LEU A 94 4.82 16.27 -7.62
CA LEU A 94 4.15 17.35 -6.90
C LEU A 94 4.81 18.68 -7.29
N THR A 95 4.04 19.59 -7.88
CA THR A 95 4.46 20.97 -8.14
C THR A 95 3.66 21.88 -7.22
N THR A 96 4.35 22.72 -6.45
CA THR A 96 3.71 23.71 -5.58
C THR A 96 4.30 25.08 -5.88
N TYR A 97 3.51 26.12 -5.62
CA TYR A 97 3.91 27.50 -5.73
C TYR A 97 3.76 28.14 -4.36
N VAL A 98 4.79 28.84 -3.90
CA VAL A 98 4.86 29.37 -2.54
C VAL A 98 5.66 30.67 -2.54
N PRO A 99 5.30 31.67 -1.73
CA PRO A 99 6.13 32.86 -1.55
C PRO A 99 7.56 32.48 -1.13
N ILE A 100 8.56 33.21 -1.63
CA ILE A 100 9.99 32.91 -1.41
C ILE A 100 10.31 32.72 0.08
N LYS A 101 9.77 33.60 0.95
CA LYS A 101 9.96 33.55 2.41
C LYS A 101 9.45 32.24 3.07
N ASN A 102 8.55 31.52 2.41
CA ASN A 102 7.95 30.27 2.90
C ASN A 102 8.52 29.02 2.21
N ALA A 103 9.36 29.19 1.17
CA ALA A 103 9.80 28.09 0.31
C ALA A 103 10.59 27.01 1.05
N GLU A 104 11.50 27.40 1.93
CA GLU A 104 12.26 26.46 2.75
C GLU A 104 11.37 25.67 3.71
N LYS A 105 10.53 26.37 4.47
CA LYS A 105 9.60 25.75 5.43
C LYS A 105 8.69 24.72 4.76
N LEU A 106 8.12 25.05 3.60
CA LEU A 106 7.28 24.11 2.86
C LEU A 106 8.08 22.88 2.43
N ARG A 107 9.26 23.09 1.85
CA ARG A 107 10.10 22.00 1.33
C ARG A 107 10.54 21.04 2.44
N THR A 108 10.98 21.55 3.59
CA THR A 108 11.32 20.71 4.75
C THR A 108 10.15 19.86 5.21
N LYS A 109 8.93 20.43 5.27
CA LYS A 109 7.73 19.68 5.63
C LYS A 109 7.33 18.61 4.60
N LEU A 110 7.56 18.87 3.31
CA LEU A 110 7.34 17.88 2.26
C LEU A 110 8.32 16.70 2.40
N PHE A 111 9.57 16.98 2.72
CA PHE A 111 10.58 15.93 2.95
C PHE A 111 10.28 15.09 4.20
N GLU A 112 9.90 15.72 5.31
CA GLU A 112 9.44 15.01 6.52
C GLU A 112 8.24 14.09 6.23
N ALA A 113 7.35 14.48 5.32
CA ALA A 113 6.23 13.66 4.87
C ALA A 113 6.61 12.54 3.87
N GLY A 114 7.90 12.42 3.52
CA GLY A 114 8.44 11.39 2.64
C GLY A 114 8.57 11.79 1.17
N ALA A 115 8.19 13.02 0.77
CA ALA A 115 8.40 13.48 -0.60
C ALA A 115 9.90 13.61 -0.90
N GLY A 116 10.29 13.42 -2.17
CA GLY A 116 11.69 13.55 -2.58
C GLY A 116 12.59 12.35 -2.24
N ASN A 117 12.03 11.25 -1.73
CA ASN A 117 12.71 9.97 -1.60
C ASN A 117 12.62 9.18 -2.90
N ILE A 118 13.71 9.08 -3.66
CA ILE A 118 13.77 8.40 -4.96
C ILE A 118 15.02 7.52 -5.01
N GLY A 119 14.83 6.20 -5.00
CA GLY A 119 15.94 5.24 -5.01
C GLY A 119 16.81 5.42 -3.76
N ASN A 120 18.09 5.68 -3.96
CA ASN A 120 19.07 5.90 -2.88
C ASN A 120 19.27 7.39 -2.54
N TYR A 121 18.36 8.26 -2.98
CA TYR A 121 18.44 9.69 -2.75
C TYR A 121 17.25 10.16 -1.92
N ASP A 122 17.53 11.03 -0.95
CA ASP A 122 16.54 11.69 -0.09
C ASP A 122 16.54 13.20 -0.37
N ASN A 123 15.47 13.89 0.04
CA ASN A 123 15.31 15.34 -0.07
C ASN A 123 15.41 15.88 -1.53
N CYS A 124 15.02 15.07 -2.52
CA CYS A 124 15.08 15.47 -3.93
C CYS A 124 14.04 16.56 -4.23
N SER A 125 14.49 17.73 -4.71
CA SER A 125 13.62 18.81 -5.17
C SER A 125 14.26 19.61 -6.30
N PHE A 126 13.41 20.21 -7.13
CA PHE A 126 13.80 21.23 -8.10
C PHE A 126 13.08 22.52 -7.75
N ASN A 127 13.81 23.63 -7.75
CA ASN A 127 13.30 24.92 -7.32
C ASN A 127 13.62 25.96 -8.40
N PHE A 128 12.66 26.83 -8.69
CA PHE A 128 12.86 27.98 -9.56
C PHE A 128 12.13 29.19 -8.96
N GLN A 129 12.65 30.38 -9.23
CA GLN A 129 11.98 31.63 -8.89
C GLN A 129 11.28 32.15 -10.14
N GLY A 130 10.08 32.71 -9.96
CA GLY A 130 9.29 33.27 -11.05
C GLY A 130 8.16 34.12 -10.53
N THR A 131 7.57 34.89 -11.43
CA THR A 131 6.41 35.74 -11.14
C THR A 131 5.14 35.01 -11.53
N THR A 132 4.17 34.94 -10.63
CA THR A 132 2.83 34.42 -10.90
C THR A 132 1.82 35.55 -10.78
N THR A 133 0.92 35.67 -11.75
CA THR A 133 -0.19 36.63 -11.72
C THR A 133 -1.50 35.90 -11.48
N TYR A 134 -2.40 36.50 -10.72
CA TYR A 134 -3.78 36.03 -10.56
C TYR A 134 -4.68 37.26 -10.38
N LYS A 135 -6.00 37.09 -10.57
CA LYS A 135 -7.01 38.09 -10.18
C LYS A 135 -7.98 37.44 -9.22
N GLY A 136 -8.08 37.98 -8.00
CA GLY A 136 -8.98 37.43 -6.99
C GLY A 136 -10.46 37.57 -7.38
N ALA A 137 -11.27 36.52 -7.24
CA ALA A 137 -12.72 36.61 -7.38
C ALA A 137 -13.39 37.22 -6.13
N GLU A 138 -14.70 37.49 -6.17
CA GLU A 138 -15.48 38.07 -5.08
C GLU A 138 -15.51 37.24 -3.79
N SER A 139 -15.10 35.98 -3.80
CA SER A 139 -14.98 35.13 -2.61
C SER A 139 -13.53 34.78 -2.27
N SER A 140 -12.56 35.40 -2.95
CA SER A 140 -11.13 35.11 -2.72
C SER A 140 -10.63 35.60 -1.38
N ASN A 141 -9.67 34.85 -0.82
CA ASN A 141 -8.95 35.17 0.41
C ASN A 141 -7.44 34.92 0.17
N PRO A 142 -6.76 35.80 -0.57
CA PRO A 142 -5.36 35.58 -0.96
C PRO A 142 -4.42 35.69 0.24
N THR A 143 -3.38 34.85 0.27
CA THR A 143 -2.29 34.96 1.26
C THR A 143 -1.30 36.09 0.93
N VAL A 144 -1.21 36.48 -0.33
CA VAL A 144 -0.38 37.58 -0.84
C VAL A 144 -1.18 38.29 -1.92
N GLY A 145 -1.43 39.60 -1.77
CA GLY A 145 -2.25 40.42 -2.65
C GLY A 145 -3.61 40.76 -2.06
N GLU A 146 -4.44 41.45 -2.83
CA GLU A 146 -5.77 41.91 -2.40
C GLU A 146 -6.90 41.19 -3.15
N LYS A 147 -8.10 41.24 -2.56
CA LYS A 147 -9.30 40.63 -3.12
C LYS A 147 -9.85 41.51 -4.25
N GLY A 148 -10.07 40.94 -5.43
CA GLY A 148 -10.61 41.67 -6.58
C GLY A 148 -9.54 42.30 -7.48
N GLU A 149 -8.27 42.28 -7.03
CA GLU A 149 -7.09 42.79 -7.74
C GLU A 149 -6.20 41.66 -8.27
#